data_AF-A0A844B3K5-F1
#
_entry.id   AF-A0A844B3K5-F1
#
_cell.length_a   1.000
_cell.length_b   1.000
_cell.length_c   1.000
_cell.angle_alpha   90.00
_cell.angle_beta   90.00
_cell.angle_gamma   90.00
#
_symmetry.space_group_name_H-M   'P 1'
#
loop_
_entity.id
_entity.type
_entity.pdbx_description
1 polymer ?
#
loop_
_entity_poly.entity_id
_entity_poly.type
_entity_poly.pdbx_seq_one_letter_code
_entity_poly.pdbx_strand_id
1 'polypeptide(L)'
;MTVDVSRLAYELRKASEKTLHPLKLGHAQQLVVAALGYGSLAAYQAAVSAGDESSDLAEVAHVVIQADVLEERCSALVPQAEVSSIAALIRQAVSGCLPRAAVHGSENAWFDAMHDMVQRETYNDGQTGSAMAVTNNDGVREIYMPFDVSIADLPGIGDVHEEEIVGHVTMEVDTERPYSGHKVDVRASLFLERLGRSVLAHARFEVESAQLNYDWGGDKEEAQVRAPLFLARTENVQDDRGSLYSLATFVIDDESPLSDPLAEDELFHGIDWHVRADDITIIDVQLPIVPEFVTKAIRRLGHTGFPIVGVHIRQCSLDDDYSLSHPFFEACRVAAGENGQIWHPIKGTFVYRNPMPLG
;
A
#
# COMPACT_ATOMS: atom_id res chain seq x y z
N MET A 1 -9.25 3.93 34.24
CA MET A 1 -9.11 2.52 34.64
C MET A 1 -8.12 1.96 33.64
N THR A 2 -6.91 1.61 34.06
CA THR A 2 -5.84 1.21 33.12
C THR A 2 -6.26 -0.08 32.41
N VAL A 3 -5.97 -0.18 31.12
CA VAL A 3 -6.16 -1.39 30.33
C VAL A 3 -4.79 -1.88 29.92
N ASP A 4 -4.37 -3.02 30.45
CA ASP A 4 -3.07 -3.61 30.14
C ASP A 4 -3.22 -4.99 29.47
N VAL A 5 -2.10 -5.54 29.02
CA VAL A 5 -2.04 -6.90 28.46
C VAL A 5 -2.55 -7.96 29.46
N SER A 6 -2.34 -7.76 30.76
CA SER A 6 -2.82 -8.72 31.78
C SER A 6 -4.34 -8.81 31.80
N ARG A 7 -5.02 -7.67 31.69
CA ARG A 7 -6.48 -7.60 31.61
C ARG A 7 -7.02 -8.22 30.33
N LEU A 8 -6.40 -7.92 29.18
CA LEU A 8 -6.74 -8.54 27.90
C LEU A 8 -6.57 -10.07 27.97
N ALA A 9 -5.47 -10.54 28.54
CA ALA A 9 -5.21 -11.98 28.71
C ALA A 9 -6.21 -12.66 29.66
N TYR A 10 -6.67 -11.95 30.70
CA TYR A 10 -7.72 -12.45 31.58
C TYR A 10 -9.05 -12.62 30.84
N GLU A 11 -9.48 -11.61 30.07
CA GLU A 11 -10.72 -11.72 29.28
C GLU A 11 -10.59 -12.77 28.17
N LEU A 12 -9.43 -12.89 27.52
CA LEU A 12 -9.16 -13.95 26.55
C LEU A 12 -9.28 -15.33 27.19
N ARG A 13 -8.66 -15.54 28.36
CA ARG A 13 -8.79 -16.78 29.13
C ARG A 13 -10.26 -17.08 29.40
N LYS A 14 -11.01 -16.11 29.91
CA LYS A 14 -12.43 -16.27 30.25
C LYS A 14 -13.27 -16.60 29.01
N ALA A 15 -13.04 -15.94 27.89
CA ALA A 15 -13.70 -16.23 26.63
C ALA A 15 -13.39 -17.67 26.14
N SER A 16 -12.18 -18.16 26.39
CA SER A 16 -11.76 -19.51 26.01
C SER A 16 -12.35 -20.64 26.88
N GLU A 17 -12.94 -20.35 28.05
CA GLU A 17 -13.41 -21.40 29.00
C GLU A 17 -14.43 -22.37 28.41
N LYS A 18 -15.20 -21.91 27.42
CA LYS A 18 -16.25 -22.71 26.76
C LYS A 18 -15.76 -23.42 25.48
N THR A 19 -14.50 -23.27 25.13
CA THR A 19 -13.90 -23.90 23.94
C THR A 19 -13.42 -25.32 24.26
N LEU A 20 -13.10 -26.10 23.23
CA LEU A 20 -12.52 -27.44 23.42
C LEU A 20 -11.14 -27.41 24.12
N HIS A 21 -10.43 -26.28 24.02
CA HIS A 21 -9.09 -26.11 24.56
C HIS A 21 -8.97 -24.83 25.40
N PRO A 22 -9.52 -24.81 26.64
CA PRO A 22 -9.43 -23.65 27.51
C PRO A 22 -7.99 -23.21 27.75
N LEU A 23 -7.74 -21.90 27.63
CA LEU A 23 -6.41 -21.33 27.77
C LEU A 23 -6.04 -21.17 29.25
N LYS A 24 -4.78 -21.48 29.57
CA LYS A 24 -4.17 -21.03 30.84
C LYS A 24 -3.84 -19.55 30.73
N LEU A 25 -3.87 -18.82 31.85
CA LEU A 25 -3.58 -17.38 31.86
C LEU A 25 -2.22 -17.04 31.23
N GLY A 26 -1.17 -17.82 31.54
CA GLY A 26 0.16 -17.61 30.95
C GLY A 26 0.18 -17.81 29.43
N HIS A 27 -0.62 -18.74 28.89
CA HIS A 27 -0.75 -18.91 27.44
C HIS A 27 -1.52 -17.73 26.83
N ALA A 28 -2.60 -17.29 27.47
CA ALA A 28 -3.36 -16.13 27.04
C ALA A 28 -2.49 -14.87 26.99
N GLN A 29 -1.61 -14.65 27.98
CA GLN A 29 -0.65 -13.54 27.96
C GLN A 29 0.28 -13.61 26.76
N GLN A 30 0.85 -14.78 26.47
CA GLN A 30 1.75 -14.98 25.33
C GLN A 30 1.02 -14.81 23.98
N LEU A 31 -0.23 -15.24 23.88
CA LEU A 31 -1.03 -15.10 22.65
C LEU A 31 -1.47 -13.65 22.41
N VAL A 32 -1.82 -12.90 23.46
CA VAL A 32 -2.13 -11.46 23.34
C VAL A 32 -0.91 -10.70 22.85
N VAL A 33 0.26 -10.87 23.47
CA VAL A 33 1.47 -10.15 23.01
C VAL A 33 1.93 -10.59 21.62
N ALA A 34 1.73 -11.85 21.26
CA ALA A 34 2.00 -12.34 19.91
C ALA A 34 1.09 -11.67 18.87
N ALA A 35 -0.20 -11.50 19.18
CA ALA A 35 -1.12 -10.74 18.33
C ALA A 35 -0.72 -9.26 18.19
N LEU A 36 0.01 -8.69 19.16
CA LEU A 36 0.59 -7.34 19.06
C LEU A 36 1.93 -7.31 18.30
N GLY A 37 2.45 -8.46 17.84
CA GLY A 37 3.71 -8.57 17.09
C GLY A 37 4.95 -8.88 17.91
N TYR A 38 4.79 -9.29 19.17
CA TYR A 38 5.91 -9.66 20.04
C TYR A 38 6.07 -11.16 20.13
N GLY A 39 7.27 -11.64 19.84
CA GLY A 39 7.57 -13.07 19.97
C GLY A 39 7.29 -13.60 21.37
N SER A 40 7.50 -12.84 22.44
CA SER A 40 7.23 -13.31 23.80
C SER A 40 6.78 -12.21 24.74
N LEU A 41 6.21 -12.58 25.88
CA LEU A 41 5.87 -11.64 26.95
C LEU A 41 7.10 -10.86 27.45
N ALA A 42 8.28 -11.49 27.50
CA ALA A 42 9.51 -10.82 27.89
C ALA A 42 9.93 -9.75 26.85
N ALA A 43 9.75 -10.02 25.56
CA ALA A 43 10.02 -9.05 24.50
C ALA A 43 9.06 -7.84 24.59
N TYR A 44 7.78 -8.08 24.84
CA TYR A 44 6.80 -7.01 25.09
C TYR A 44 7.20 -6.17 26.32
N GLN A 45 7.54 -6.80 27.44
CA GLN A 45 7.95 -6.10 28.65
C GLN A 45 9.24 -5.28 28.47
N ALA A 46 10.18 -5.78 27.65
CA ALA A 46 11.38 -5.04 27.28
C ALA A 46 11.02 -3.80 26.44
N ALA A 47 10.11 -3.92 25.47
CA ALA A 47 9.64 -2.79 24.67
C ALA A 47 8.93 -1.73 25.54
N VAL A 48 8.05 -2.15 26.45
CA VAL A 48 7.43 -1.23 27.43
C VAL A 48 8.48 -0.53 28.29
N SER A 49 9.52 -1.24 28.72
CA SER A 49 10.60 -0.65 29.53
C SER A 49 11.47 0.33 28.74
N ALA A 50 11.61 0.11 27.42
CA ALA A 50 12.35 0.99 26.52
C ALA A 50 11.54 2.22 26.08
N GLY A 51 10.22 2.22 26.30
CA GLY A 51 9.32 3.26 25.81
C GLY A 51 8.83 3.03 24.38
N ASP A 52 9.09 1.85 23.80
CA ASP A 52 8.67 1.46 22.44
C ASP A 52 7.26 0.86 22.40
N GLU A 53 6.62 0.70 23.56
CA GLU A 53 5.23 0.24 23.71
C GLU A 53 4.56 0.91 24.91
N SER A 54 3.31 1.37 24.77
CA SER A 54 2.57 1.91 25.91
C SER A 54 2.21 0.81 26.92
N SER A 55 2.39 1.10 28.21
CA SER A 55 1.93 0.25 29.30
C SER A 55 0.42 0.33 29.53
N ASP A 56 -0.22 1.43 29.09
CA ASP A 56 -1.67 1.63 29.19
C ASP A 56 -2.28 1.73 27.79
N LEU A 57 -3.19 0.82 27.50
CA LEU A 57 -3.87 0.69 26.23
C LEU A 57 -5.22 1.42 26.20
N ALA A 58 -5.53 2.21 27.24
CA ALA A 58 -6.82 2.89 27.35
C ALA A 58 -7.12 3.87 26.19
N GLU A 59 -6.10 4.43 25.55
CA GLU A 59 -6.21 5.39 24.44
C GLU A 59 -6.13 4.72 23.06
N VAL A 60 -5.97 3.40 23.01
CA VAL A 60 -5.88 2.65 21.75
C VAL A 60 -7.22 2.70 21.01
N ALA A 61 -7.19 3.16 19.76
CA ALA A 61 -8.34 3.21 18.86
C ALA A 61 -8.27 2.13 17.77
N HIS A 62 -7.07 1.68 17.40
CA HIS A 62 -6.90 0.60 16.43
C HIS A 62 -5.90 -0.44 16.93
N VAL A 63 -6.27 -1.71 16.79
CA VAL A 63 -5.39 -2.86 17.05
C VAL A 63 -5.26 -3.65 15.77
N VAL A 64 -4.04 -3.87 15.29
CA VAL A 64 -3.76 -4.68 14.11
C VAL A 64 -3.19 -6.01 14.55
N ILE A 65 -3.89 -7.11 14.26
CA ILE A 65 -3.44 -8.45 14.64
C ILE A 65 -2.29 -8.89 13.73
N GLN A 66 -1.14 -9.18 14.33
CA GLN A 66 0.01 -9.76 13.66
C GLN A 66 -0.19 -11.27 13.50
N ALA A 67 -0.84 -11.67 12.40
CA ALA A 67 -1.28 -13.04 12.17
C ALA A 67 -0.13 -14.05 12.19
N ASP A 68 1.00 -13.73 11.55
CA ASP A 68 2.15 -14.64 11.44
C ASP A 68 2.77 -14.95 12.81
N VAL A 69 2.97 -13.91 13.63
CA VAL A 69 3.52 -14.05 14.99
C VAL A 69 2.54 -14.78 15.90
N LEU A 70 1.24 -14.52 15.75
CA LEU A 70 0.19 -15.20 16.48
C LEU A 70 0.12 -16.69 16.11
N GLU A 71 0.24 -17.03 14.83
CA GLU A 71 0.23 -18.40 14.33
C GLU A 71 1.41 -19.20 14.88
N GLU A 72 2.63 -18.66 14.78
CA GLU A 72 3.82 -19.29 15.32
C GLU A 72 3.66 -19.56 16.82
N ARG A 73 3.21 -18.55 17.59
CA ARG A 73 3.05 -18.70 19.04
C ARG A 73 1.88 -19.63 19.41
N CYS A 74 0.80 -19.63 18.63
CA CYS A 74 -0.33 -20.54 18.82
C CYS A 74 0.07 -22.00 18.61
N SER A 75 0.77 -22.29 17.51
CA SER A 75 1.25 -23.64 17.20
C SER A 75 2.17 -24.20 18.32
N ALA A 76 2.98 -23.35 18.93
CA ALA A 76 3.89 -23.73 20.02
C ALA A 76 3.16 -23.99 21.36
N LEU A 77 2.12 -23.22 21.69
CA LEU A 77 1.48 -23.26 23.01
C LEU A 77 0.21 -24.10 23.06
N VAL A 78 -0.54 -24.13 21.96
CA VAL A 78 -1.85 -24.79 21.85
C VAL A 78 -1.99 -25.40 20.45
N PRO A 79 -1.18 -26.41 20.09
CA PRO A 79 -1.11 -26.96 18.73
C PRO A 79 -2.42 -27.55 18.19
N GLN A 80 -3.38 -27.84 19.08
CA GLN A 80 -4.69 -28.38 18.71
C GLN A 80 -5.74 -27.29 18.44
N ALA A 81 -5.45 -26.02 18.75
CA ALA A 81 -6.35 -24.91 18.51
C ALA A 81 -6.12 -24.29 17.13
N GLU A 82 -7.21 -23.92 16.47
CA GLU A 82 -7.17 -23.18 15.22
C GLU A 82 -6.82 -21.71 15.47
N VAL A 83 -5.86 -21.17 14.73
CA VAL A 83 -5.40 -19.78 14.88
C VAL A 83 -6.54 -18.78 14.64
N SER A 84 -7.41 -19.04 13.67
CA SER A 84 -8.60 -18.21 13.39
C SER A 84 -9.54 -18.10 14.60
N SER A 85 -9.72 -19.20 15.33
CA SER A 85 -10.51 -19.27 16.55
C SER A 85 -9.85 -18.48 17.68
N ILE A 86 -8.53 -18.57 17.83
CA ILE A 86 -7.78 -17.77 18.80
C ILE A 86 -7.85 -16.27 18.46
N ALA A 87 -7.67 -15.90 17.19
CA ALA A 87 -7.79 -14.51 16.73
C ALA A 87 -9.20 -13.96 17.00
N ALA A 88 -10.26 -14.76 16.80
CA ALA A 88 -11.63 -14.37 17.12
C ALA A 88 -11.83 -14.13 18.63
N LEU A 89 -11.26 -14.99 19.49
CA LEU A 89 -11.29 -14.79 20.95
C LEU A 89 -10.50 -13.55 21.38
N ILE A 90 -9.37 -13.26 20.71
CA ILE A 90 -8.59 -12.04 20.97
C ILE A 90 -9.40 -10.81 20.58
N ARG A 91 -10.04 -10.79 19.40
CA ARG A 91 -10.97 -9.71 19.01
C ARG A 91 -12.04 -9.50 20.07
N GLN A 92 -12.68 -10.58 20.55
CA GLN A 92 -13.68 -10.51 21.60
C GLN A 92 -13.12 -9.93 22.91
N ALA A 93 -11.93 -10.36 23.33
CA ALA A 93 -11.28 -9.85 24.54
C ALA A 93 -10.93 -8.37 24.43
N VAL A 94 -10.42 -7.94 23.26
CA VAL A 94 -10.14 -6.54 22.96
C VAL A 94 -11.43 -5.74 22.97
N SER A 95 -12.49 -6.14 22.26
CA SER A 95 -13.76 -5.41 22.28
C SER A 95 -14.40 -5.34 23.67
N GLY A 96 -14.19 -6.35 24.53
CA GLY A 96 -14.66 -6.33 25.91
C GLY A 96 -13.87 -5.35 26.82
N CYS A 97 -12.57 -5.19 26.58
CA CYS A 97 -11.72 -4.28 27.36
C CYS A 97 -11.66 -2.85 26.80
N LEU A 98 -11.74 -2.72 25.48
CA LEU A 98 -11.59 -1.51 24.68
C LEU A 98 -12.79 -1.41 23.70
N PRO A 99 -14.00 -1.04 24.17
CA PRO A 99 -15.21 -1.05 23.34
C PRO A 99 -15.19 -0.08 22.16
N ARG A 100 -14.28 0.91 22.20
CA ARG A 100 -14.13 1.92 21.14
C ARG A 100 -13.00 1.58 20.16
N ALA A 101 -12.19 0.56 20.45
CA ALA A 101 -11.10 0.16 19.57
C ALA A 101 -11.61 -0.72 18.43
N ALA A 102 -11.20 -0.42 17.20
CA ALA A 102 -11.37 -1.30 16.06
C ALA A 102 -10.24 -2.32 16.02
N VAL A 103 -10.58 -3.59 15.74
CA VAL A 103 -9.58 -4.67 15.64
C VAL A 103 -9.52 -5.17 14.20
N HIS A 104 -8.34 -5.02 13.60
CA HIS A 104 -8.06 -5.33 12.21
C HIS A 104 -7.32 -6.65 12.11
N GLY A 105 -7.66 -7.47 11.11
CA GLY A 105 -7.02 -8.77 10.90
C GLY A 105 -5.66 -8.70 10.23
N SER A 106 -5.33 -7.57 9.61
CA SER A 106 -4.10 -7.31 8.88
C SER A 106 -3.90 -5.80 8.75
N GLU A 107 -2.69 -5.40 8.33
CA GLU A 107 -2.38 -4.00 8.02
C GLU A 107 -3.21 -3.49 6.84
N ASN A 108 -3.41 -4.30 5.79
CA ASN A 108 -4.28 -3.93 4.67
C ASN A 108 -5.72 -3.64 5.14
N ALA A 109 -6.27 -4.46 6.05
CA ALA A 109 -7.61 -4.22 6.58
C ALA A 109 -7.69 -2.91 7.41
N TRP A 110 -6.62 -2.54 8.10
CA TRP A 110 -6.52 -1.25 8.76
C TRP A 110 -6.43 -0.10 7.74
N PHE A 111 -5.60 -0.26 6.71
CA PHE A 111 -5.42 0.72 5.63
C PHE A 111 -6.74 0.98 4.89
N ASP A 112 -7.48 -0.08 4.52
CA ASP A 112 -8.81 0.02 3.93
C ASP A 112 -9.76 0.81 4.83
N ALA A 113 -9.73 0.57 6.15
CA ALA A 113 -10.55 1.30 7.11
C ALA A 113 -10.15 2.78 7.24
N MET A 114 -8.86 3.11 7.09
CA MET A 114 -8.40 4.51 7.04
C MET A 114 -8.87 5.19 5.75
N HIS A 115 -8.83 4.48 4.62
CA HIS A 115 -9.29 5.00 3.35
C HIS A 115 -10.81 5.28 3.37
N ASP A 116 -11.60 4.36 3.93
CA ASP A 116 -13.04 4.55 4.14
C ASP A 116 -13.33 5.73 5.09
N MET A 117 -12.51 5.92 6.12
CA MET A 117 -12.62 7.07 7.02
C MET A 117 -12.34 8.37 6.26
N VAL A 118 -11.22 8.49 5.55
CA VAL A 118 -10.83 9.69 4.79
C VAL A 118 -11.92 10.07 3.79
N GLN A 119 -12.46 9.11 3.03
CA GLN A 119 -13.54 9.39 2.08
C GLN A 119 -14.81 9.91 2.79
N ARG A 120 -15.21 9.25 3.88
CA ARG A 120 -16.40 9.65 4.64
C ARG A 120 -16.24 11.04 5.26
N GLU A 121 -15.09 11.33 5.87
CA GLU A 121 -14.84 12.64 6.47
C GLU A 121 -14.73 13.73 5.39
N THR A 122 -14.12 13.44 4.24
CA THR A 122 -14.07 14.36 3.10
C THR A 122 -15.47 14.70 2.60
N TYR A 123 -16.35 13.70 2.43
CA TYR A 123 -17.73 13.89 1.98
C TYR A 123 -18.56 14.74 2.97
N ASN A 124 -18.35 14.53 4.26
CA ASN A 124 -19.11 15.19 5.32
C ASN A 124 -18.49 16.53 5.76
N ASP A 125 -17.34 16.91 5.21
CA ASP A 125 -16.69 18.18 5.53
C ASP A 125 -17.53 19.37 5.04
N GLY A 126 -17.58 20.43 5.87
CA GLY A 126 -18.40 21.60 5.60
C GLY A 126 -17.90 22.42 4.41
N GLN A 127 -16.58 22.49 4.17
CA GLN A 127 -16.03 23.20 3.01
C GLN A 127 -16.29 22.39 1.73
N THR A 128 -16.03 21.08 1.76
CA THR A 128 -16.31 20.18 0.63
C THR A 128 -17.78 20.21 0.27
N GLY A 129 -18.68 20.06 1.24
CA GLY A 129 -20.12 20.14 1.04
C GLY A 129 -20.57 21.49 0.48
N SER A 130 -19.96 22.59 0.93
CA SER A 130 -20.25 23.94 0.40
C SER A 130 -19.78 24.10 -1.06
N ALA A 131 -18.59 23.59 -1.40
CA ALA A 131 -18.07 23.59 -2.76
C ALA A 131 -18.88 22.69 -3.70
N MET A 132 -19.39 21.55 -3.20
CA MET A 132 -20.31 20.69 -3.95
C MET A 132 -21.66 21.38 -4.16
N ALA A 133 -22.19 22.11 -3.17
CA ALA A 133 -23.50 22.74 -3.27
C ALA A 133 -23.60 23.84 -4.35
N VAL A 134 -22.47 24.42 -4.78
CA VAL A 134 -22.44 25.40 -5.88
C VAL A 134 -22.34 24.74 -7.28
N THR A 135 -22.15 23.43 -7.33
CA THR A 135 -22.21 22.66 -8.58
C THR A 135 -23.64 22.23 -8.90
N ASN A 136 -24.05 22.33 -10.17
CA ASN A 136 -25.29 21.74 -10.67
C ASN A 136 -25.04 20.25 -10.90
N ASN A 137 -25.31 19.47 -9.85
CA ASN A 137 -25.07 18.03 -9.83
C ASN A 137 -26.28 17.24 -9.32
N ASP A 138 -26.33 15.96 -9.67
CA ASP A 138 -27.32 15.00 -9.18
C ASP A 138 -26.77 13.99 -8.16
N GLY A 139 -25.50 14.15 -7.77
CA GLY A 139 -24.86 13.29 -6.78
C GLY A 139 -23.35 13.21 -6.95
N VAL A 140 -22.68 12.62 -5.95
CA VAL A 140 -21.24 12.33 -6.02
C VAL A 140 -21.02 11.14 -6.93
N ARG A 141 -20.15 11.31 -7.93
CA ARG A 141 -19.69 10.23 -8.79
C ARG A 141 -18.51 9.50 -8.16
N GLU A 142 -17.53 10.24 -7.64
CA GLU A 142 -16.29 9.67 -7.10
C GLU A 142 -15.68 10.59 -6.04
N ILE A 143 -15.08 9.98 -5.01
CA ILE A 143 -14.19 10.64 -4.06
C ILE A 143 -12.82 9.99 -4.20
N TYR A 144 -11.85 10.73 -4.71
CA TYR A 144 -10.50 10.26 -4.92
C TYR A 144 -9.54 11.00 -3.99
N MET A 145 -9.11 10.33 -2.92
CA MET A 145 -8.20 10.87 -1.89
C MET A 145 -7.02 9.91 -1.70
N PRO A 146 -6.01 9.95 -2.59
CA PRO A 146 -4.93 8.97 -2.58
C PRO A 146 -3.93 9.25 -1.46
N PHE A 147 -3.63 8.23 -0.66
CA PHE A 147 -2.51 8.23 0.27
C PHE A 147 -1.97 6.81 0.39
N ASP A 148 -0.74 6.66 0.87
CA ASP A 148 -0.10 5.36 1.07
C ASP A 148 0.72 5.44 2.37
N VAL A 149 0.37 4.62 3.35
CA VAL A 149 1.02 4.65 4.67
C VAL A 149 1.10 3.25 5.26
N SER A 150 2.28 2.89 5.75
CA SER A 150 2.49 1.68 6.54
C SER A 150 2.71 2.01 8.02
N ILE A 151 2.29 1.09 8.90
CA ILE A 151 2.56 1.16 10.34
C ILE A 151 4.08 1.18 10.62
N ALA A 152 4.87 0.54 9.75
CA ALA A 152 6.32 0.51 9.86
C ALA A 152 6.95 1.89 9.62
N ASP A 153 6.31 2.73 8.79
CA ASP A 153 6.79 4.07 8.45
C ASP A 153 6.44 5.12 9.52
N LEU A 154 5.52 4.79 10.43
CA LEU A 154 5.11 5.69 11.51
C LEU A 154 6.27 5.91 12.51
N PRO A 155 6.40 7.15 13.04
CA PRO A 155 7.46 7.50 13.96
C PRO A 155 7.30 6.80 15.32
N GLY A 156 8.27 7.01 16.20
CA GLY A 156 8.27 6.47 17.57
C GLY A 156 7.00 6.82 18.35
N ILE A 157 6.79 6.15 19.49
CA ILE A 157 5.67 6.50 20.36
C ILE A 157 5.78 7.95 20.83
N GLY A 158 4.66 8.67 20.79
CA GLY A 158 4.54 10.06 21.21
C GLY A 158 4.78 11.08 20.10
N ASP A 159 5.24 10.63 18.92
CA ASP A 159 5.31 11.46 17.72
C ASP A 159 4.08 11.22 16.84
N VAL A 160 3.61 12.28 16.20
CA VAL A 160 2.47 12.25 15.26
C VAL A 160 3.03 12.29 13.83
N HIS A 161 2.62 11.34 12.99
CA HIS A 161 2.83 11.38 11.55
C HIS A 161 1.74 12.22 10.90
N GLU A 162 2.12 13.12 9.99
CA GLU A 162 1.21 13.88 9.16
C GLU A 162 1.41 13.47 7.71
N GLU A 163 0.35 12.98 7.08
CA GLU A 163 0.31 12.64 5.67
C GLU A 163 -0.55 13.67 4.92
N GLU A 164 0.07 14.40 4.00
CA GLU A 164 -0.63 15.37 3.17
C GLU A 164 -1.33 14.66 2.01
N ILE A 165 -2.64 14.89 1.87
CA ILE A 165 -3.50 14.26 0.88
C ILE A 165 -4.03 15.33 -0.06
N VAL A 166 -3.67 15.20 -1.34
CA VAL A 166 -4.22 16.01 -2.42
C VAL A 166 -5.10 15.12 -3.30
N GLY A 167 -6.40 15.41 -3.28
CA GLY A 167 -7.40 14.62 -3.98
C GLY A 167 -8.50 15.50 -4.55
N HIS A 168 -9.61 14.87 -4.92
CA HIS A 168 -10.75 15.58 -5.46
C HIS A 168 -12.05 14.79 -5.28
N VAL A 169 -13.17 15.50 -5.33
CA VAL A 169 -14.52 14.93 -5.43
C VAL A 169 -15.07 15.27 -6.81
N THR A 170 -15.47 14.26 -7.57
CA THR A 170 -16.22 14.47 -8.81
C THR A 170 -17.71 14.23 -8.60
N MET A 171 -18.49 15.09 -9.23
CA MET A 171 -19.94 15.12 -9.21
C MET A 171 -20.48 14.61 -10.55
N GLU A 172 -21.65 13.99 -10.53
CA GLU A 172 -22.42 13.74 -11.75
C GLU A 172 -22.94 15.06 -12.31
N VAL A 173 -22.84 15.24 -13.62
CA VAL A 173 -23.30 16.47 -14.29
C VAL A 173 -24.79 16.37 -14.56
N ASP A 174 -25.58 17.29 -14.01
CA ASP A 174 -26.99 17.46 -14.36
C ASP A 174 -27.09 18.12 -15.74
N THR A 175 -27.40 17.33 -16.77
CA THR A 175 -27.53 17.81 -18.16
C THR A 175 -28.78 18.66 -18.42
N GLU A 176 -29.72 18.73 -17.47
CA GLU A 176 -30.93 19.54 -17.56
C GLU A 176 -30.68 20.99 -17.10
N ARG A 177 -29.53 21.28 -16.48
CA ARG A 177 -29.15 22.61 -15.97
C ARG A 177 -27.89 23.16 -16.62
N PRO A 178 -27.70 24.49 -16.64
CA PRO A 178 -26.44 25.09 -17.10
C PRO A 178 -25.26 24.57 -16.29
N TYR A 179 -24.19 24.16 -16.97
CA TYR A 179 -22.98 23.67 -16.31
C TYR A 179 -22.37 24.73 -15.37
N SER A 180 -22.09 24.35 -14.12
CA SER A 180 -21.45 25.22 -13.12
C SER A 180 -20.24 24.58 -12.46
N GLY A 181 -19.62 23.60 -13.12
CA GLY A 181 -18.52 22.81 -12.58
C GLY A 181 -19.00 21.47 -11.99
N HIS A 182 -18.10 20.50 -11.93
CA HIS A 182 -18.39 19.15 -11.40
C HIS A 182 -17.21 18.49 -10.69
N LYS A 183 -16.12 19.21 -10.44
CA LYS A 183 -14.94 18.70 -9.74
C LYS A 183 -14.53 19.68 -8.65
N VAL A 184 -14.43 19.20 -7.42
CA VAL A 184 -13.94 19.94 -6.27
C VAL A 184 -12.57 19.40 -5.92
N ASP A 185 -11.53 20.22 -6.01
CA ASP A 185 -10.19 19.86 -5.55
C ASP A 185 -10.14 19.99 -4.02
N VAL A 186 -9.58 18.98 -3.36
CA VAL A 186 -9.53 18.86 -1.91
C VAL A 186 -8.08 18.67 -1.47
N ARG A 187 -7.64 19.49 -0.51
CA ARG A 187 -6.39 19.32 0.22
C ARG A 187 -6.70 19.04 1.68
N ALA A 188 -6.12 17.99 2.22
CA ALA A 188 -6.37 17.54 3.58
C ALA A 188 -5.12 16.91 4.19
N SER A 189 -5.12 16.77 5.51
CA SER A 189 -4.02 16.18 6.26
C SER A 189 -4.54 15.07 7.17
N LEU A 190 -3.91 13.90 7.10
CA LEU A 190 -4.19 12.73 7.93
C LEU A 190 -3.11 12.61 9.00
N PHE A 191 -3.51 12.62 10.26
CA PHE A 191 -2.65 12.53 11.42
C PHE A 191 -2.78 11.16 12.08
N LEU A 192 -1.64 10.46 12.19
CA LEU A 192 -1.56 9.11 12.74
C LEU A 192 -0.56 9.08 13.89
N GLU A 193 -0.94 8.44 14.99
CA GLU A 193 -0.09 8.31 16.17
C GLU A 193 0.04 6.83 16.56
N ARG A 194 1.28 6.40 16.77
CA ARG A 194 1.61 5.03 17.18
C ARG A 194 1.72 4.95 18.70
N LEU A 195 1.00 4.01 19.30
CA LEU A 195 1.03 3.73 20.74
C LEU A 195 1.82 2.45 21.09
N GLY A 196 2.29 1.75 20.05
CA GLY A 196 2.98 0.47 20.15
C GLY A 196 3.13 -0.17 18.78
N ARG A 197 3.72 -1.36 18.72
CA ARG A 197 4.08 -2.02 17.45
C ARG A 197 2.90 -2.23 16.51
N SER A 198 1.74 -2.59 17.05
CA SER A 198 0.52 -2.88 16.28
C SER A 198 -0.72 -2.24 16.90
N VAL A 199 -0.52 -1.18 17.70
CA VAL A 199 -1.59 -0.43 18.35
C VAL A 199 -1.44 1.06 18.04
N LEU A 200 -2.53 1.68 17.62
CA LEU A 200 -2.55 3.05 17.13
C LEU A 200 -3.61 3.84 17.90
N ALA A 201 -3.35 5.13 18.09
CA ALA A 201 -4.32 6.06 18.62
C ALA A 201 -5.41 6.36 17.58
N HIS A 202 -6.33 7.25 17.92
CA HIS A 202 -7.36 7.70 16.99
C HIS A 202 -6.74 8.51 15.85
N ALA A 203 -7.01 8.11 14.60
CA ALA A 203 -6.62 8.91 13.44
C ALA A 203 -7.41 10.22 13.43
N ARG A 204 -6.74 11.34 13.16
CA ARG A 204 -7.38 12.65 12.96
C ARG A 204 -7.25 13.04 11.50
N PHE A 205 -8.33 13.53 10.90
CA PHE A 205 -8.34 13.99 9.52
C PHE A 205 -8.87 15.41 9.46
N GLU A 206 -8.18 16.28 8.74
CA GLU A 206 -8.56 17.70 8.63
C GLU A 206 -8.51 18.14 7.18
N VAL A 207 -9.62 18.67 6.67
CA VAL A 207 -9.67 19.33 5.36
C VAL A 207 -9.11 20.75 5.51
N GLU A 208 -8.06 21.05 4.77
CA GLU A 208 -7.42 22.37 4.77
C GLU A 208 -8.12 23.32 3.79
N SER A 209 -8.48 22.79 2.62
CA SER A 209 -9.20 23.55 1.61
C SER A 209 -9.99 22.63 0.69
N ALA A 210 -11.20 23.07 0.31
CA ALA A 210 -11.98 22.47 -0.77
C ALA A 210 -12.46 23.58 -1.72
N GLN A 211 -12.13 23.48 -3.01
CA GLN A 211 -12.46 24.51 -3.99
C GLN A 211 -12.97 23.91 -5.29
N LEU A 212 -13.98 24.55 -5.88
CA LEU A 212 -14.48 24.19 -7.19
C LEU A 212 -13.39 24.44 -8.25
N ASN A 213 -13.08 23.42 -9.04
CA ASN A 213 -12.16 23.54 -10.15
C ASN A 213 -12.89 24.14 -11.37
N TYR A 214 -12.64 25.42 -11.63
CA TYR A 214 -13.22 26.15 -12.76
C TYR A 214 -12.47 25.94 -14.08
N ASP A 215 -11.23 25.44 -14.02
CA ASP A 215 -10.38 25.20 -15.20
C ASP A 215 -10.64 23.82 -15.82
N TRP A 216 -11.36 22.95 -15.10
CA TRP A 216 -11.74 21.63 -15.54
C TRP A 216 -12.80 21.69 -16.65
N GLY A 217 -12.34 21.57 -17.91
CA GLY A 217 -13.15 21.55 -19.12
C GLY A 217 -12.97 22.73 -20.09
N GLY A 218 -11.97 23.60 -19.87
CA GLY A 218 -11.57 24.59 -20.88
C GLY A 218 -10.53 24.02 -21.85
N ASP A 219 -10.67 24.32 -23.15
CA ASP A 219 -9.73 23.98 -24.25
C ASP A 219 -8.33 24.62 -24.08
N LYS A 220 -7.66 24.34 -22.97
CA LYS A 220 -6.22 24.32 -22.90
C LYS A 220 -5.87 22.86 -22.86
N GLU A 221 -5.13 22.39 -23.86
CA GLU A 221 -4.38 21.15 -23.77
C GLU A 221 -3.60 21.17 -22.46
N GLU A 222 -4.19 20.57 -21.42
CA GLU A 222 -3.50 20.30 -20.18
C GLU A 222 -2.40 19.31 -20.54
N ALA A 223 -1.16 19.71 -20.24
CA ALA A 223 -0.10 18.75 -19.97
C ALA A 223 -0.56 17.89 -18.80
N GLN A 224 -1.28 16.82 -19.14
CA GLN A 224 -1.81 15.82 -18.24
C GLN A 224 -0.70 15.26 -17.37
N VAL A 225 -0.76 15.53 -16.07
CA VAL A 225 -0.20 14.57 -15.11
C VAL A 225 -1.26 13.48 -14.93
N ARG A 226 -1.41 12.63 -15.96
CA ARG A 226 -2.17 11.38 -15.88
C ARG A 226 -1.33 10.38 -15.09
N ALA A 227 -1.81 9.95 -13.93
CA ALA A 227 -1.28 8.76 -13.30
C ALA A 227 -1.84 7.53 -14.06
N PRO A 228 -1.00 6.63 -14.58
CA PRO A 228 -1.48 5.46 -15.30
C PRO A 228 -2.21 4.49 -14.36
N LEU A 229 -3.37 4.00 -14.78
CA LEU A 229 -4.07 2.91 -14.11
C LEU A 229 -3.38 1.59 -14.45
N PHE A 230 -3.05 0.78 -13.45
CA PHE A 230 -2.37 -0.50 -13.65
C PHE A 230 -3.34 -1.67 -13.43
N LEU A 231 -3.70 -2.38 -14.49
CA LEU A 231 -4.33 -3.69 -14.40
C LEU A 231 -3.26 -4.77 -14.60
N ALA A 232 -2.96 -5.52 -13.54
CA ALA A 232 -2.06 -6.65 -13.59
C ALA A 232 -2.87 -7.93 -13.81
N ARG A 233 -2.69 -8.59 -14.95
CA ARG A 233 -3.25 -9.92 -15.20
C ARG A 233 -2.10 -10.92 -15.28
N THR A 234 -2.19 -11.98 -14.47
CA THR A 234 -1.22 -13.07 -14.48
C THR A 234 -1.83 -14.31 -15.11
N GLU A 235 -1.18 -14.84 -16.14
CA GLU A 235 -1.56 -16.10 -16.77
C GLU A 235 -0.36 -17.02 -16.94
N ASN A 236 -0.59 -18.33 -16.80
CA ASN A 236 0.46 -19.31 -16.99
C ASN A 236 0.47 -19.77 -18.44
N VAL A 237 1.60 -19.60 -19.11
CA VAL A 237 1.79 -19.94 -20.52
C VAL A 237 2.90 -20.97 -20.63
N GLN A 238 2.73 -21.95 -21.51
CA GLN A 238 3.71 -23.00 -21.75
C GLN A 238 4.23 -22.88 -23.18
N ASP A 239 5.55 -22.91 -23.37
CA ASP A 239 6.13 -22.84 -24.72
C ASP A 239 6.09 -24.20 -25.44
N ASP A 240 6.41 -24.17 -26.73
CA ASP A 240 6.48 -25.33 -27.63
C ASP A 240 7.49 -26.40 -27.19
N ARG A 241 8.33 -26.11 -26.18
CA ARG A 241 9.31 -27.03 -25.59
C ARG A 241 8.88 -27.56 -24.22
N GLY A 242 7.68 -27.21 -23.76
CA GLY A 242 7.04 -27.75 -22.55
C GLY A 242 7.41 -27.03 -21.26
N SER A 243 8.08 -25.88 -21.31
CA SER A 243 8.46 -25.11 -20.11
C SER A 243 7.31 -24.19 -19.70
N LEU A 244 6.98 -24.18 -18.40
CA LEU A 244 5.89 -23.39 -17.80
C LEU A 244 6.40 -22.04 -17.31
N TYR A 245 5.71 -20.97 -17.66
CA TYR A 245 6.05 -19.60 -17.29
C TYR A 245 4.83 -18.86 -16.74
N SER A 246 5.05 -17.92 -15.83
CA SER A 246 4.03 -16.95 -15.43
C SER A 246 4.24 -15.64 -16.19
N LEU A 247 3.28 -15.29 -17.02
CA LEU A 247 3.21 -14.04 -17.77
C LEU A 247 2.46 -13.03 -16.92
N ALA A 248 3.07 -11.88 -16.64
CA ALA A 248 2.41 -10.75 -15.99
C ALA A 248 2.32 -9.61 -16.99
N THR A 249 1.10 -9.30 -17.44
CA THR A 249 0.84 -8.24 -18.41
C THR A 249 0.31 -7.01 -17.68
N PHE A 250 0.95 -5.87 -17.90
CA PHE A 250 0.49 -4.57 -17.41
C PHE A 250 0.11 -3.72 -18.62
N VAL A 251 -1.19 -3.44 -18.76
CA VAL A 251 -1.69 -2.54 -19.80
C VAL A 251 -1.73 -1.14 -19.21
N ILE A 252 -1.05 -0.20 -19.87
CA ILE A 252 -1.24 1.24 -19.64
C ILE A 252 -2.22 1.68 -20.73
N ASP A 253 -3.48 1.81 -20.38
CA ASP A 253 -4.54 2.20 -21.31
C ASP A 253 -4.58 3.73 -21.38
N ASP A 254 -4.30 4.30 -22.56
CA ASP A 254 -4.30 5.76 -22.77
C ASP A 254 -5.47 6.24 -23.66
N GLU A 255 -6.37 5.36 -24.10
CA GLU A 255 -7.52 5.79 -24.91
C GLU A 255 -8.85 5.14 -24.49
N SER A 256 -9.91 5.96 -24.45
CA SER A 256 -11.30 5.51 -24.40
C SER A 256 -12.09 6.41 -25.36
N PRO A 257 -13.27 6.04 -25.93
CA PRO A 257 -13.97 4.74 -26.08
C PRO A 257 -14.30 4.43 -27.57
N LEU A 258 -14.69 3.21 -27.95
CA LEU A 258 -15.43 3.01 -29.22
C LEU A 258 -16.57 1.99 -29.14
N SER A 259 -17.75 2.52 -29.45
CA SER A 259 -18.93 1.85 -29.98
C SER A 259 -18.66 1.19 -31.34
N ASP A 260 -19.16 -0.04 -31.48
CA ASP A 260 -19.42 -0.85 -32.69
C ASP A 260 -18.23 -1.56 -33.41
N PRO A 261 -18.45 -2.80 -33.92
CA PRO A 261 -17.41 -3.77 -34.26
C PRO A 261 -17.04 -3.76 -35.75
N LEU A 262 -15.88 -4.38 -36.04
CA LEU A 262 -15.30 -4.73 -37.35
C LEU A 262 -14.19 -3.81 -37.85
N ALA A 263 -12.97 -4.13 -37.46
CA ALA A 263 -11.87 -4.37 -38.39
C ALA A 263 -10.81 -5.24 -37.68
N GLU A 264 -10.70 -6.49 -38.10
CA GLU A 264 -9.48 -7.28 -37.87
C GLU A 264 -8.33 -6.57 -38.62
N ASP A 265 -7.12 -6.51 -38.03
CA ASP A 265 -5.85 -6.00 -38.58
C ASP A 265 -5.34 -4.58 -38.23
N GLU A 266 -5.53 -4.07 -37.01
CA GLU A 266 -4.71 -2.92 -36.53
C GLU A 266 -3.91 -3.24 -35.25
N LEU A 267 -2.61 -2.92 -35.32
CA LEU A 267 -1.57 -3.24 -34.36
C LEU A 267 -1.90 -2.69 -32.95
N PHE A 268 -1.94 -3.58 -31.97
CA PHE A 268 -1.87 -3.22 -30.56
C PHE A 268 -0.46 -2.68 -30.23
N HIS A 269 -0.36 -1.44 -29.76
CA HIS A 269 0.86 -0.88 -29.17
C HIS A 269 1.00 -1.38 -27.72
N GLY A 270 1.58 -2.59 -27.57
CA GLY A 270 1.82 -3.24 -26.28
C GLY A 270 3.30 -3.35 -25.95
N ILE A 271 3.62 -3.25 -24.66
CA ILE A 271 4.96 -3.50 -24.10
C ILE A 271 5.21 -5.02 -24.10
N ASP A 272 6.25 -5.49 -24.78
CA ASP A 272 6.67 -6.89 -24.75
C ASP A 272 7.76 -7.14 -23.70
N TRP A 273 7.55 -8.15 -22.84
CA TRP A 273 8.52 -8.59 -21.83
C TRP A 273 8.93 -10.03 -22.08
N HIS A 274 10.21 -10.34 -21.84
CA HIS A 274 10.72 -11.71 -21.83
C HIS A 274 11.50 -11.98 -20.54
N VAL A 275 11.01 -12.90 -19.73
CA VAL A 275 11.76 -13.46 -18.59
C VAL A 275 12.51 -14.68 -19.09
N ARG A 276 13.84 -14.65 -19.01
CA ARG A 276 14.66 -15.84 -19.26
C ARG A 276 14.86 -16.55 -17.93
N ALA A 277 14.63 -17.86 -17.89
CA ALA A 277 15.08 -18.68 -16.79
C ALA A 277 16.61 -18.55 -16.65
N ASP A 278 17.07 -18.47 -15.41
CA ASP A 278 18.44 -18.33 -14.90
C ASP A 278 18.88 -16.88 -14.58
N ASP A 279 18.51 -16.41 -13.37
CA ASP A 279 19.10 -15.32 -12.57
C ASP A 279 19.21 -13.89 -13.16
N ILE A 280 18.54 -13.58 -14.28
CA ILE A 280 18.62 -12.25 -14.91
C ILE A 280 17.23 -11.71 -15.25
N THR A 281 16.92 -10.53 -14.71
CA THR A 281 15.75 -9.74 -15.12
C THR A 281 16.17 -8.74 -16.19
N ILE A 282 15.57 -8.83 -17.37
CA ILE A 282 15.80 -7.87 -18.47
C ILE A 282 14.58 -6.94 -18.58
N ILE A 283 14.83 -5.63 -18.53
CA ILE A 283 13.80 -4.58 -18.64
C ILE A 283 14.01 -3.86 -19.97
N ASP A 284 13.03 -3.93 -20.89
CA ASP A 284 13.03 -3.15 -22.13
C ASP A 284 12.13 -1.91 -21.94
N VAL A 285 12.70 -0.72 -22.02
CA VAL A 285 11.98 0.54 -21.76
C VAL A 285 11.87 1.35 -23.05
N GLN A 286 10.64 1.67 -23.46
CA GLN A 286 10.38 2.68 -24.48
C GLN A 286 10.02 4.02 -23.81
N LEU A 287 10.71 5.07 -24.24
CA LEU A 287 10.54 6.43 -23.76
C LEU A 287 9.25 7.07 -24.31
N PRO A 288 8.69 8.09 -23.63
CA PRO A 288 9.26 8.81 -22.49
C PRO A 288 8.76 8.33 -21.13
N ILE A 289 9.66 7.93 -20.23
CA ILE A 289 9.32 7.59 -18.83
C ILE A 289 10.10 8.47 -17.86
N VAL A 290 9.41 8.96 -16.82
CA VAL A 290 10.00 9.72 -15.70
C VAL A 290 10.81 8.76 -14.80
N PRO A 291 12.07 9.07 -14.45
CA PRO A 291 12.99 8.17 -13.70
C PRO A 291 12.45 7.60 -12.38
N GLU A 292 11.53 8.33 -11.74
CA GLU A 292 10.91 7.94 -10.49
C GLU A 292 9.97 6.73 -10.63
N PHE A 293 9.29 6.61 -11.78
CA PHE A 293 8.42 5.47 -12.09
C PHE A 293 9.22 4.20 -12.38
N VAL A 294 10.39 4.34 -13.01
CA VAL A 294 11.33 3.21 -13.20
C VAL A 294 11.83 2.71 -11.86
N THR A 295 12.17 3.62 -10.94
CA THR A 295 12.62 3.25 -9.59
C THR A 295 11.54 2.50 -8.81
N LYS A 296 10.28 2.99 -8.84
CA LYS A 296 9.15 2.32 -8.19
C LYS A 296 8.83 0.96 -8.81
N ALA A 297 8.88 0.84 -10.13
CA ALA A 297 8.66 -0.42 -10.84
C ALA A 297 9.74 -1.47 -10.49
N ILE A 298 11.02 -1.07 -10.50
CA ILE A 298 12.12 -1.99 -10.15
C ILE A 298 12.08 -2.35 -8.64
N ARG A 299 11.73 -1.41 -7.75
CA ARG A 299 11.57 -1.72 -6.32
C ARG A 299 10.44 -2.72 -6.05
N ARG A 300 9.32 -2.62 -6.77
CA ARG A 300 8.24 -3.63 -6.70
C ARG A 300 8.71 -5.01 -7.18
N LEU A 301 9.63 -5.08 -8.15
CA LEU A 301 10.27 -6.32 -8.58
C LEU A 301 11.35 -6.83 -7.59
N GLY A 302 11.96 -5.91 -6.82
CA GLY A 302 13.08 -6.16 -5.89
C GLY A 302 12.78 -7.06 -4.69
N HIS A 303 11.52 -7.43 -4.45
CA HIS A 303 11.17 -8.45 -3.45
C HIS A 303 11.56 -9.89 -3.85
N THR A 304 12.25 -10.09 -4.98
CA THR A 304 12.59 -11.42 -5.51
C THR A 304 14.07 -11.82 -5.38
N GLY A 305 14.95 -10.94 -4.88
CA GLY A 305 16.32 -11.32 -4.51
C GLY A 305 17.31 -11.60 -5.65
N PHE A 306 17.09 -11.06 -6.85
CA PHE A 306 17.99 -11.31 -8.00
C PHE A 306 19.17 -10.31 -8.07
N PRO A 307 20.41 -10.77 -8.35
CA PRO A 307 21.63 -9.94 -8.28
C PRO A 307 21.98 -9.15 -9.56
N ILE A 308 21.26 -9.34 -10.69
CA ILE A 308 21.62 -8.74 -11.99
C ILE A 308 20.39 -8.13 -12.69
N VAL A 309 20.50 -6.85 -13.04
CA VAL A 309 19.50 -6.13 -13.86
C VAL A 309 20.08 -5.88 -15.25
N GLY A 310 19.46 -6.45 -16.29
CA GLY A 310 19.72 -6.13 -17.69
C GLY A 310 18.76 -5.05 -18.17
N VAL A 311 19.25 -4.00 -18.83
CA VAL A 311 18.38 -2.92 -19.32
C VAL A 311 18.56 -2.74 -20.82
N HIS A 312 17.47 -2.92 -21.57
CA HIS A 312 17.39 -2.64 -23.00
C HIS A 312 16.56 -1.36 -23.19
N ILE A 313 17.01 -0.47 -24.08
CA ILE A 313 16.30 0.78 -24.38
C ILE A 313 16.20 0.87 -25.89
N ARG A 314 14.98 0.85 -26.43
CA ARG A 314 14.74 1.20 -27.84
C ARG A 314 14.30 2.65 -27.90
N GLN A 315 15.21 3.53 -28.31
CA GLN A 315 14.88 4.92 -28.61
C GLN A 315 14.23 5.00 -30.00
N CYS A 316 13.02 5.57 -30.08
CA CYS A 316 12.47 6.05 -31.35
C CYS A 316 13.22 7.32 -31.75
N SER A 317 14.10 7.18 -32.74
CA SER A 317 14.75 8.21 -33.57
C SER A 317 14.90 9.63 -32.99
N LEU A 318 16.10 9.98 -32.52
CA LEU A 318 16.86 11.20 -32.88
C LEU A 318 18.09 11.36 -31.97
N ASP A 319 19.25 11.49 -32.62
CA ASP A 319 20.59 11.93 -32.18
C ASP A 319 21.39 11.09 -31.17
N ASP A 320 22.50 10.54 -31.70
CA ASP A 320 23.46 9.57 -31.15
C ASP A 320 24.32 10.05 -29.95
N ASP A 321 24.05 11.19 -29.33
CA ASP A 321 24.95 11.79 -28.32
C ASP A 321 24.40 11.86 -26.89
N TYR A 322 23.21 11.31 -26.62
CA TYR A 322 22.72 11.20 -25.25
C TYR A 322 23.28 9.94 -24.58
N SER A 323 24.44 10.09 -23.93
CA SER A 323 24.81 9.23 -22.80
C SER A 323 23.59 9.04 -21.91
N LEU A 324 23.18 7.79 -21.68
CA LEU A 324 22.11 7.37 -20.75
C LEU A 324 21.87 8.46 -19.71
N SER A 325 20.70 9.10 -19.74
CA SER A 325 20.46 10.26 -18.88
C SER A 325 20.82 9.88 -17.44
N HIS A 326 21.73 10.64 -16.84
CA HIS A 326 22.27 10.41 -15.50
C HIS A 326 21.21 10.01 -14.45
N PRO A 327 19.96 10.53 -14.50
CA PRO A 327 18.90 10.12 -13.57
C PRO A 327 18.41 8.67 -13.74
N PHE A 328 18.31 8.16 -14.98
CA PHE A 328 17.86 6.80 -15.23
C PHE A 328 18.91 5.78 -14.79
N PHE A 329 20.19 6.08 -15.05
CA PHE A 329 21.28 5.23 -14.60
C PHE A 329 21.37 5.17 -13.07
N GLU A 330 21.16 6.30 -12.39
CA GLU A 330 21.06 6.35 -10.93
C GLU A 330 19.87 5.56 -10.39
N ALA A 331 18.70 5.61 -11.05
CA ALA A 331 17.54 4.81 -10.67
C ALA A 331 17.83 3.30 -10.76
N CYS A 332 18.41 2.83 -11.86
CA CYS A 332 18.82 1.44 -12.01
C CYS A 332 19.89 1.03 -10.99
N ARG A 333 20.82 1.94 -10.66
CA ARG A 333 21.86 1.70 -9.64
C ARG A 333 21.26 1.56 -8.24
N VAL A 334 20.37 2.47 -7.86
CA VAL A 334 19.66 2.41 -6.57
C VAL A 334 18.86 1.12 -6.46
N ALA A 335 18.23 0.70 -7.55
CA ALA A 335 17.38 -0.47 -7.55
C ALA A 335 18.16 -1.80 -7.57
N ALA A 336 19.35 -1.84 -8.20
CA ALA A 336 20.21 -3.01 -8.17
C ALA A 336 20.81 -3.29 -6.77
N GLY A 337 20.76 -2.32 -5.86
CA GLY A 337 21.23 -2.47 -4.48
C GLY A 337 22.76 -2.52 -4.35
N GLU A 338 23.25 -2.70 -3.12
CA GLU A 338 24.68 -2.57 -2.80
C GLU A 338 25.58 -3.61 -3.50
N ASN A 339 25.06 -4.77 -3.88
CA ASN A 339 25.81 -5.83 -4.58
C ASN A 339 25.41 -6.00 -6.05
N GLY A 340 24.55 -5.11 -6.56
CA GLY A 340 23.97 -5.24 -7.89
C GLY A 340 24.93 -4.91 -9.03
N GLN A 341 24.72 -5.57 -10.16
CA GLN A 341 25.42 -5.28 -11.41
C GLN A 341 24.42 -4.88 -12.51
N ILE A 342 24.81 -3.92 -13.35
CA ILE A 342 24.00 -3.47 -14.48
C ILE A 342 24.67 -3.89 -15.77
N TRP A 343 23.99 -4.74 -16.54
CA TRP A 343 24.47 -5.24 -17.83
C TRP A 343 23.82 -4.51 -19.00
N HIS A 344 24.63 -4.04 -19.95
CA HIS A 344 24.15 -3.37 -21.15
C HIS A 344 24.19 -4.33 -22.34
N PRO A 345 23.02 -4.75 -22.88
CA PRO A 345 22.91 -5.77 -23.91
C PRO A 345 23.57 -5.38 -25.24
N ILE A 346 23.34 -4.14 -25.70
CA ILE A 346 23.90 -3.66 -26.98
C ILE A 346 25.44 -3.56 -26.93
N LYS A 347 26.00 -3.14 -25.78
CA LYS A 347 27.45 -3.07 -25.59
C LYS A 347 28.06 -4.41 -25.18
N GLY A 348 27.23 -5.41 -24.86
CA GLY A 348 27.65 -6.74 -24.40
C GLY A 348 28.48 -6.73 -23.11
N THR A 349 28.41 -5.67 -22.29
CA THR A 349 29.29 -5.49 -21.13
C THR A 349 28.54 -4.91 -19.93
N PHE A 350 29.10 -5.07 -18.73
CA PHE A 350 28.60 -4.42 -17.53
C PHE A 350 29.03 -2.97 -17.51
N VAL A 351 28.03 -2.09 -17.42
CA VAL A 351 28.23 -0.64 -17.34
C VAL A 351 28.29 -0.13 -15.91
N TYR A 352 27.85 -0.95 -14.94
CA TYR A 352 28.05 -0.73 -13.52
C TYR A 352 28.37 -2.05 -12.82
N ARG A 353 29.44 -2.03 -12.02
CA ARG A 353 29.81 -3.09 -11.08
C ARG A 353 30.24 -2.43 -9.78
N ASN A 354 29.55 -2.68 -8.68
CA ASN A 354 30.08 -2.30 -7.39
C ASN A 354 31.26 -3.24 -7.05
N PRO A 355 32.43 -2.75 -6.60
CA PRO A 355 33.52 -3.62 -6.22
C PRO A 355 33.06 -4.45 -5.01
N MET A 356 32.99 -5.78 -5.19
CA MET A 356 32.69 -6.70 -4.10
C MET A 356 33.62 -6.42 -2.92
N PRO A 357 33.13 -6.45 -1.66
CA PRO A 357 34.03 -6.48 -0.52
C PRO A 357 34.91 -7.73 -0.66
N LEU A 358 36.24 -7.54 -0.67
CA LEU A 358 37.19 -8.64 -0.60
C LEU A 358 37.03 -9.30 0.77
N GLY A 359 36.25 -10.38 0.83
CA GLY A 359 36.01 -11.21 2.01
C GLY A 359 35.74 -12.65 1.61
#